data_AF-Q2RSA9-F1
#
_entry.id   AF-Q2RSA9-F1
#
_cell.length_a   1.000
_cell.length_b   1.000
_cell.length_c   1.000
_cell.angle_alpha   90.00
_cell.angle_beta   90.00
_cell.angle_gamma   90.00
#
_symmetry.space_group_name_H-M   'P 1'
#
loop_
_entity.id
_entity.type
_entity.pdbx_description
1 polymer ?
#
loop_
_entity_poly.entity_id
_entity_poly.type
_entity_poly.pdbx_seq_one_letter_code
_entity_poly.pdbx_strand_id
1 'polypeptide(L)'
;MASIFGAICPEQGKGAGLVLPFCNTETRALHLIEISLAIAPDAKTVVLMDQAGWHTTDKLDVPANISIIALPAKCPELNPVENIWQFMRDN
;
A
#
# COMPACT_ATOMS: atom_id res chain seq x y z
N MET A 1 -17.37 -3.27 -10.58
CA MET A 1 -16.87 -2.98 -9.22
C MET A 1 -15.47 -2.40 -9.34
N ALA A 2 -15.09 -1.48 -8.48
CA ALA A 2 -13.74 -0.90 -8.43
C ALA A 2 -13.22 -0.99 -6.99
N SER A 3 -11.91 -1.18 -6.85
CA SER A 3 -11.16 -1.25 -5.60
C SER A 3 -10.21 -0.06 -5.52
N ILE A 4 -10.05 0.50 -4.33
CA ILE A 4 -9.13 1.61 -4.07
C ILE A 4 -7.90 1.04 -3.38
N PHE A 5 -6.73 1.40 -3.89
CA PHE A 5 -5.44 1.12 -3.27
C PHE A 5 -4.82 2.43 -2.84
N GLY A 6 -4.22 2.46 -1.64
CA GLY A 6 -3.61 3.66 -1.09
C GLY A 6 -2.41 3.34 -0.21
N ALA A 7 -1.40 4.19 -0.30
CA ALA A 7 -0.26 4.22 0.60
C ALA A 7 0.04 5.68 0.93
N ILE A 8 0.55 5.94 2.13
CA ILE A 8 0.86 7.28 2.60
C ILE A 8 2.22 7.32 3.28
N CYS A 9 2.86 8.49 3.22
CA CYS A 9 3.99 8.86 4.05
C CYS A 9 3.56 10.05 4.91
N PRO A 10 3.10 9.82 6.16
CA PRO A 10 2.57 10.89 7.01
C PRO A 10 3.59 11.98 7.29
N GLU A 11 4.86 11.61 7.51
CA GLU A 11 5.95 12.55 7.77
C GLU A 11 6.14 13.56 6.63
N GLN A 12 5.99 13.11 5.38
CA GLN A 12 6.14 13.96 4.19
C GLN A 12 4.82 14.55 3.68
N GLY A 13 3.68 14.18 4.28
CA GLY A 13 2.36 14.57 3.78
C GLY A 13 2.06 14.08 2.37
N LYS A 14 2.60 12.92 1.96
CA LYS A 14 2.45 12.35 0.61
C LYS A 14 1.56 11.13 0.60
N GLY A 15 0.95 10.86 -0.56
CA GLY A 15 0.20 9.63 -0.83
C GLY A 15 0.39 9.15 -2.26
N ALA A 16 0.17 7.84 -2.46
CA ALA A 16 0.19 7.16 -3.75
C ALA A 16 -1.00 6.20 -3.80
N GLY A 17 -1.84 6.28 -4.83
CA GLY A 17 -3.08 5.52 -4.87
C GLY A 17 -3.61 5.28 -6.28
N LEU A 18 -4.36 4.19 -6.43
CA LEU A 18 -4.94 3.74 -7.69
C LEU A 18 -6.40 3.30 -7.46
N VAL A 19 -7.24 3.53 -8.46
CA VAL A 19 -8.58 2.93 -8.55
C VAL A 19 -8.54 1.88 -9.65
N LEU A 20 -8.69 0.61 -9.27
CA LEU A 20 -8.48 -0.54 -10.15
C LEU A 20 -9.71 -1.45 -10.14
N PRO A 21 -10.01 -2.19 -11.22
CA PRO A 21 -11.23 -2.99 -11.31
C PRO A 21 -11.25 -4.20 -10.35
N PHE A 22 -10.09 -4.66 -9.86
CA PHE A 22 -9.97 -5.87 -9.04
C PHE A 22 -9.05 -5.67 -7.83
N CYS A 23 -9.34 -6.42 -6.75
CA CYS A 23 -8.46 -6.53 -5.59
C CYS A 23 -7.74 -7.89 -5.62
N ASN A 24 -6.56 -7.94 -6.24
CA ASN A 24 -5.78 -9.16 -6.39
C ASN A 24 -4.27 -8.86 -6.46
N THR A 25 -3.44 -9.90 -6.61
CA THR A 25 -1.97 -9.77 -6.65
C THR A 25 -1.47 -8.91 -7.81
N GLU A 26 -2.12 -8.97 -8.98
CA GLU A 26 -1.71 -8.19 -10.16
C GLU A 26 -1.93 -6.70 -9.95
N THR A 27 -3.12 -6.32 -9.48
CA THR A 27 -3.44 -4.91 -9.18
C THR A 27 -2.63 -4.39 -7.99
N ARG A 28 -2.26 -5.27 -7.05
CA ARG A 28 -1.33 -4.92 -5.97
C ARG A 28 0.08 -4.60 -6.47
N ALA A 29 0.58 -5.35 -7.45
CA ALA A 29 1.89 -5.09 -8.07
C ALA A 29 1.89 -3.71 -8.76
N LEU A 30 0.81 -3.34 -9.47
CA LEU A 30 0.65 -2.00 -10.03
C LEU A 30 0.72 -0.91 -8.95
N HIS A 31 0.10 -1.15 -7.79
CA HIS A 31 0.18 -0.20 -6.67
C HIS A 31 1.58 -0.10 -6.07
N LEU A 32 2.36 -1.19 -6.01
CA LEU A 32 3.77 -1.12 -5.61
C LEU A 32 4.62 -0.30 -6.60
N ILE A 33 4.36 -0.45 -7.90
CA ILE A 33 5.02 0.37 -8.93
C ILE A 33 4.68 1.85 -8.72
N GLU A 34 3.41 2.18 -8.49
CA GLU A 34 2.98 3.56 -8.22
C GLU A 34 3.70 4.14 -6.98
N ILE A 35 3.81 3.37 -5.89
CA ILE A 35 4.58 3.78 -4.70
C ILE A 35 6.06 4.01 -5.05
N SER A 36 6.66 3.10 -5.82
CA SER A 36 8.07 3.20 -6.24
C SER A 36 8.33 4.46 -7.07
N LEU A 37 7.37 4.90 -7.88
CA LEU A 37 7.48 6.11 -8.70
C LEU A 37 7.22 7.40 -7.89
N ALA A 38 6.45 7.31 -6.80
CA ALA A 38 6.07 8.47 -5.98
C ALA A 38 7.15 8.90 -4.97
N ILE A 39 8.15 8.07 -4.71
CA ILE A 39 9.28 8.43 -3.83
C ILE A 39 10.35 9.23 -4.58
N ALA A 40 11.25 9.88 -3.84
CA ALA A 40 12.34 10.64 -4.45
C ALA A 40 13.27 9.73 -5.29
N PRO A 41 13.91 10.26 -6.34
CA PRO A 41 14.95 9.53 -7.08
C PRO A 41 16.01 8.95 -6.13
N ASP A 42 16.46 7.73 -6.42
CA ASP A 42 17.45 6.96 -5.62
C ASP A 42 17.06 6.65 -4.16
N ALA A 43 15.84 7.01 -3.73
CA ALA A 43 15.35 6.65 -2.41
C ALA A 43 14.94 5.18 -2.37
N LYS A 44 15.01 4.61 -1.16
CA LYS A 44 14.35 3.35 -0.82
C LYS A 44 13.25 3.62 0.17
N THR A 45 12.18 2.84 0.10
CA THR A 45 11.04 2.97 1.00
C THR A 45 10.70 1.63 1.65
N VAL A 46 10.17 1.73 2.86
CA VAL A 46 9.61 0.60 3.58
C VAL A 46 8.10 0.74 3.58
N VAL A 47 7.40 -0.24 3.03
CA VAL A 47 5.94 -0.29 3.02
C VAL A 47 5.48 -1.20 4.15
N LEU A 48 4.76 -0.60 5.10
CA LEU A 48 4.02 -1.34 6.12
C LEU A 48 2.70 -1.85 5.51
N MET A 49 2.39 -3.12 5.70
CA MET A 49 1.13 -3.69 5.21
C MET A 49 0.55 -4.72 6.17
N ASP A 50 -0.77 -4.87 6.13
CA ASP A 50 -1.43 -5.98 6.79
C ASP A 50 -1.10 -7.32 6.11
N GLN A 51 -1.62 -8.41 6.68
CA GLN A 51 -1.39 -9.78 6.19
C GLN A 51 -2.56 -10.31 5.36
N ALA A 52 -3.21 -9.47 4.55
CA ALA A 52 -4.21 -9.95 3.58
C ALA A 52 -3.58 -10.98 2.64
N GLY A 53 -4.34 -12.00 2.21
CA GLY A 53 -3.77 -13.11 1.43
C GLY A 53 -3.12 -12.70 0.09
N TRP A 54 -3.53 -11.56 -0.47
CA TRP A 54 -2.94 -10.97 -1.68
C TRP A 54 -1.71 -10.07 -1.40
N HIS A 55 -1.37 -9.83 -0.13
CA HIS A 55 -0.13 -9.19 0.31
C HIS A 55 1.00 -10.17 0.60
N THR A 56 0.68 -11.38 1.07
CA THR A 56 1.67 -12.33 1.60
C THR A 56 2.05 -13.43 0.61
N THR A 57 1.80 -13.23 -0.69
CA THR A 57 2.11 -14.23 -1.72
C THR A 57 3.52 -14.03 -2.27
N ASP A 58 4.26 -15.11 -2.45
CA ASP A 58 5.59 -15.10 -3.07
C ASP A 58 5.55 -14.75 -4.57
N LYS A 59 4.35 -14.62 -5.15
CA LYS A 59 4.13 -14.23 -6.55
C LYS A 59 4.08 -12.71 -6.73
N LEU A 60 4.13 -11.94 -5.66
CA LEU A 60 4.10 -10.48 -5.72
C LEU A 60 5.46 -9.96 -6.20
N ASP A 61 5.47 -9.33 -7.37
CA ASP A 61 6.68 -8.66 -7.86
C ASP A 61 6.88 -7.34 -7.13
N VAL A 62 7.96 -7.25 -6.35
CA VAL A 62 8.28 -6.10 -5.50
C VAL A 62 9.40 -5.29 -6.15
N PRO A 63 9.18 -4.00 -6.47
CA PRO A 63 10.22 -3.12 -7.00
C PRO A 63 11.47 -3.10 -6.11
N ALA A 64 12.65 -3.05 -6.72
CA ALA A 64 13.94 -3.20 -6.04
C ALA A 64 14.26 -2.12 -4.98
N ASN A 65 13.56 -0.98 -5.03
CA ASN A 65 13.65 0.13 -4.08
C ASN A 65 12.59 0.06 -2.96
N ILE A 66 11.78 -1.00 -2.92
CA ILE A 66 10.78 -1.24 -1.87
C ILE A 66 11.22 -2.41 -1.00
N SER A 67 11.10 -2.23 0.31
CA SER A 67 11.09 -3.33 1.29
C SER A 67 9.74 -3.39 1.97
N ILE A 68 9.29 -4.59 2.31
CA ILE A 68 7.98 -4.82 2.93
C ILE A 68 8.17 -5.24 4.38
N ILE A 69 7.41 -4.63 5.29
CA ILE A 69 7.25 -5.11 6.65
C ILE A 69 5.78 -5.44 6.87
N ALA A 70 5.51 -6.70 7.18
CA ALA A 70 4.19 -7.14 7.59
C ALA A 70 3.91 -6.67 9.03
N LEU A 71 2.77 -6.02 9.23
CA LEU A 71 2.27 -5.68 10.55
C LEU A 71 1.81 -6.95 11.30
N PRO A 72 1.79 -6.93 12.65
CA PRO A 72 1.16 -7.99 13.43
C PRO A 72 -0.27 -8.26 12.96
N ALA A 73 -0.66 -9.53 12.95
CA ALA A 73 -2.00 -9.92 12.50
C ALA A 73 -3.08 -9.29 13.39
N LYS A 74 -4.14 -8.76 12.75
CA LYS A 74 -5.31 -8.16 13.42
C LYS A 74 -5.00 -6.91 14.26
N CYS A 75 -3.98 -6.15 13.88
CA CYS A 75 -3.64 -4.84 14.48
C CYS A 75 -3.90 -3.67 13.51
N PRO A 76 -5.17 -3.41 13.11
CA PRO A 76 -5.49 -2.31 12.18
C PRO A 76 -5.08 -0.93 12.71
N GLU A 77 -5.02 -0.76 14.04
CA GLU A 77 -4.58 0.47 14.72
C GLU A 77 -3.12 0.86 14.40
N LEU A 78 -2.31 -0.09 13.92
CA LEU A 78 -0.93 0.16 13.50
C LEU A 78 -0.82 0.54 12.02
N ASN A 79 -1.89 0.43 11.24
CA ASN A 79 -1.91 0.83 9.83
C ASN A 79 -2.52 2.23 9.69
N PRO A 80 -1.70 3.29 9.49
CA PRO A 80 -2.21 4.66 9.46
C PRO A 80 -3.14 4.95 8.29
N VAL A 81 -3.14 4.10 7.25
CA VAL A 81 -4.07 4.23 6.12
C VAL A 81 -5.52 3.97 6.57
N GLU A 82 -5.74 3.18 7.63
CA GLU A 82 -7.10 2.91 8.14
C GLU A 82 -7.81 4.18 8.61
N ASN A 83 -7.09 5.16 9.15
CA ASN A 83 -7.66 6.45 9.54
C ASN A 83 -8.17 7.23 8.34
N ILE A 84 -7.46 7.18 7.20
CA ILE A 84 -7.87 7.83 5.95
C ILE A 84 -9.08 7.13 5.37
N TRP A 85 -9.08 5.79 5.36
CA TRP A 85 -10.21 5.02 4.90
C TRP A 85 -11.46 5.28 5.72
N GLN A 86 -11.32 5.43 7.04
CA GLN A 86 -12.43 5.78 7.90
C GLN A 86 -12.97 7.16 7.55
N PHE A 87 -12.09 8.17 7.45
CA PHE A 87 -12.47 9.52 7.03
C PHE A 87 -13.21 9.54 5.68
N MET A 88 -12.72 8.82 4.67
CA MET A 88 -13.35 8.76 3.34
C MET A 88 -14.71 8.04 3.33
N ARG A 89 -14.98 7.13 4.27
CA ARG A 89 -16.29 6.47 4.38
C ARG A 89 -17.31 7.34 5.11
N ASP A 90 -16.83 8.18 6.02
CA ASP A 90 -17.66 9.05 6.85
C ASP A 90 -18.03 10.36 6.14
N ASN A 91 -17.51 10.62 4.93
CA ASN A 91 -17.75 11.81 4.11
C ASN A 91 -18.16 11.44 2.67
#